data_AF-A0A7V5KUQ4-F1
#
_entry.id   AF-A0A7V5KUQ4-F1
#
_cell.length_a   1.000
_cell.length_b   1.000
_cell.length_c   1.000
_cell.angle_alpha   90.00
_cell.angle_beta   90.00
_cell.angle_gamma   90.00
#
_symmetry.space_group_name_H-M   'P 1'
#
loop_
_entity.id
_entity.type
_entity.pdbx_description
1 polymer ?
#
loop_
_entity_poly.entity_id
_entity_poly.type
_entity_poly.pdbx_seq_one_letter_code
_entity_poly.pdbx_strand_id
1 'polypeptide(L)'
;ETKIRVTNIEPGLAESEFSLVRFHGNEKKANQVYKGTQPLTPDDIAEIIHWVTSVPPHVNINTVEVMPVCQSCAPFTIHREES
;
A
#
# COMPACT_ATOMS: atom_id res chain seq x y z
N GLU A 1 -3.82 -7.59 -32.26
CA GLU A 1 -3.61 -8.04 -30.88
C GLU A 1 -2.29 -7.51 -30.34
N THR A 2 -2.31 -6.59 -29.38
CA THR A 2 -1.08 -6.14 -28.71
C THR A 2 -0.69 -7.13 -27.62
N LYS A 3 0.61 -7.35 -27.41
CA LYS A 3 1.14 -8.19 -26.31
C LYS A 3 1.52 -7.34 -25.10
N ILE A 4 0.81 -6.22 -24.90
CA ILE A 4 1.05 -5.31 -23.78
C ILE A 4 0.34 -5.88 -22.55
N ARG A 5 1.07 -5.91 -21.44
CA ARG A 5 0.57 -6.30 -20.12
C ARG A 5 0.20 -5.07 -19.30
N VAL A 6 -0.80 -5.19 -18.44
CA VAL A 6 -1.28 -4.12 -17.56
C VAL A 6 -1.50 -4.71 -16.17
N THR A 7 -0.90 -4.08 -15.16
CA THR A 7 -0.99 -4.48 -13.75
C THR A 7 -1.25 -3.25 -12.88
N ASN A 8 -2.19 -3.37 -11.95
CA ASN A 8 -2.38 -2.38 -10.89
C ASN A 8 -1.79 -2.92 -9.56
N ILE A 9 -0.87 -2.17 -8.97
CA ILE A 9 -0.28 -2.49 -7.65
C ILE A 9 -0.96 -1.59 -6.62
N GLU A 10 -1.51 -2.19 -5.57
CA GLU A 10 -2.35 -1.53 -4.56
C GLU A 10 -1.75 -1.73 -3.16
N PRO A 11 -0.71 -0.94 -2.77
CA PRO A 11 -0.12 -1.03 -1.44
C PRO A 11 -1.00 -0.41 -0.35
N GLY A 12 -0.99 -1.02 0.83
CA GLY A 12 -1.54 -0.49 2.06
C GLY A 12 -0.59 0.48 2.77
N LEU A 13 -0.42 0.28 4.08
CA LEU A 13 0.43 1.09 4.94
C LEU A 13 1.91 0.85 4.60
N ALA A 14 2.51 1.81 3.90
CA ALA A 14 3.92 1.82 3.54
C ALA A 14 4.62 3.08 4.07
N GLU A 15 5.80 2.91 4.65
CA GLU A 15 6.64 4.02 5.10
C GLU A 15 7.54 4.50 3.96
N SER A 16 7.28 5.75 3.54
CA SER A 16 8.05 6.47 2.53
C SER A 16 7.84 7.97 2.75
N GLU A 17 8.35 8.80 1.84
CA GLU A 17 8.10 10.23 1.85
C GLU A 17 6.62 10.60 1.63
N PHE A 18 5.76 9.63 1.29
CA PHE A 18 4.34 9.84 1.05
C PHE A 18 3.64 10.59 2.20
N SER A 19 3.82 10.15 3.45
CA SER A 19 3.19 10.80 4.60
C SER A 19 3.78 12.18 4.88
N LEU A 20 5.07 12.39 4.59
CA LEU A 20 5.71 13.69 4.74
C LEU A 20 5.13 14.71 3.76
N VAL A 21 4.97 14.33 2.49
CA VAL A 21 4.31 15.14 1.46
C VAL A 21 2.85 15.40 1.83
N ARG A 22 2.12 14.36 2.23
CA ARG A 22 0.71 14.45 2.68
C ARG A 22 0.52 15.45 3.82
N PHE A 23 1.48 15.54 4.73
CA PHE A 23 1.43 16.48 5.86
C PHE A 23 2.30 17.73 5.66
N HIS A 24 2.62 18.08 4.42
CA HIS A 24 3.31 19.32 4.04
C HIS A 24 4.62 19.55 4.81
N GLY A 25 5.44 18.51 4.95
CA GLY A 25 6.72 18.58 5.65
C GLY A 25 6.62 18.42 7.18
N ASN A 26 5.43 18.16 7.74
CA ASN A 26 5.29 17.90 9.16
C ASN A 26 5.73 16.46 9.52
N GLU A 27 7.03 16.30 9.79
CA GLU A 27 7.64 15.03 10.17
C GLU A 27 6.97 14.38 11.38
N LYS A 28 6.59 15.16 12.40
CA LYS A 28 5.96 14.61 13.60
C LYS A 28 4.63 13.92 13.29
N LYS A 29 3.81 14.51 12.41
CA LYS A 29 2.55 13.89 11.96
C LYS A 29 2.81 12.69 11.07
N ALA A 30 3.78 12.76 10.16
CA ALA A 30 4.15 11.66 9.29
C ALA A 30 4.62 10.43 10.09
N ASN A 31 5.56 10.61 11.01
CA ASN A 31 6.10 9.53 11.85
C ASN A 31 5.02 8.89 12.75
N GLN A 32 4.01 9.68 13.17
CA GLN A 32 2.94 9.18 14.01
C GLN A 32 2.02 8.19 13.28
N VAL A 33 1.95 8.21 11.95
CA VAL A 33 1.18 7.23 11.15
C VAL A 33 1.75 5.82 11.31
N TYR A 34 3.07 5.71 11.38
CA TYR A 34 3.78 4.42 11.38
C TYR A 34 4.18 3.95 12.79
N LYS A 35 4.11 4.83 13.79
CA LYS A 35 4.56 4.58 15.15
C LYS A 35 3.96 3.30 15.75
N GLY A 36 4.84 2.40 16.20
CA GLY A 36 4.45 1.16 16.87
C GLY A 36 3.94 0.07 15.93
N THR A 37 4.19 0.21 14.62
CA THR A 37 3.82 -0.78 13.60
C THR A 37 5.04 -1.23 12.82
N GLN A 38 4.88 -2.29 12.01
CA GLN A 38 5.86 -2.69 10.99
C GLN A 38 5.21 -2.47 9.61
N PRO A 39 5.31 -1.28 9.02
CA PRO A 39 4.72 -0.97 7.72
C PRO A 39 5.51 -1.66 6.59
N LEU A 40 4.95 -1.64 5.38
CA LEU A 40 5.70 -1.99 4.17
C LEU A 40 6.82 -0.97 3.94
N THR A 41 7.91 -1.42 3.36
CA THR A 41 9.06 -0.59 2.96
C THR A 41 9.05 -0.34 1.45
N PRO A 42 9.81 0.64 0.94
CA PRO A 42 10.00 0.82 -0.49
C PRO A 42 10.56 -0.43 -1.19
N ASP A 43 11.42 -1.18 -0.50
CA ASP A 43 12.04 -2.40 -1.03
C ASP A 43 11.01 -3.52 -1.21
N ASP A 44 10.05 -3.66 -0.28
CA ASP A 44 8.96 -4.65 -0.42
C ASP A 44 8.14 -4.40 -1.69
N ILE A 45 7.83 -3.13 -1.99
CA ILE A 45 7.07 -2.76 -3.19
C ILE A 45 7.91 -2.92 -4.46
N ALA A 46 9.20 -2.59 -4.40
CA ALA A 46 10.12 -2.78 -5.52
C ALA A 46 10.24 -4.26 -5.91
N GLU A 47 10.32 -5.17 -4.93
CA GLU A 47 10.36 -6.61 -5.16
C GLU A 47 9.06 -7.13 -5.79
N ILE A 48 7.90 -6.62 -5.35
CA ILE A 48 6.61 -6.97 -5.96
C ILE A 48 6.55 -6.50 -7.41
N ILE A 49 7.01 -5.28 -7.71
CA ILE A 49 7.10 -4.77 -9.09
C ILE A 49 8.03 -5.65 -9.92
N HIS A 50 9.17 -6.05 -9.37
CA HIS A 50 10.09 -6.97 -10.05
C HIS A 50 9.41 -8.31 -10.36
N TRP A 51 8.74 -8.90 -9.37
CA TRP A 51 8.01 -10.15 -9.54
C TRP A 51 6.95 -10.06 -10.63
N VAL A 52 6.04 -9.08 -10.59
CA VAL A 52 4.96 -8.98 -11.58
C VAL A 52 5.47 -8.74 -13.00
N THR A 53 6.62 -8.08 -13.14
CA THR A 53 7.24 -7.84 -14.45
C THR A 53 8.04 -9.05 -14.94
N SER A 54 8.53 -9.90 -14.04
CA SER A 54 9.34 -11.09 -14.35
C SER A 54 8.57 -12.32 -14.83
N VAL A 55 7.24 -12.38 -14.63
CA VAL A 55 6.42 -13.53 -15.03
C VAL A 55 6.46 -13.76 -16.56
N PRO A 56 6.23 -14.99 -17.06
CA PRO A 56 6.32 -15.30 -18.48
C PRO A 56 5.47 -14.38 -19.38
N PRO A 57 5.84 -14.15 -20.66
CA PRO A 57 5.16 -13.18 -21.52
C PRO A 57 3.66 -13.41 -21.76
N HIS A 58 3.16 -14.63 -21.53
CA HIS A 58 1.74 -14.99 -21.66
C HIS A 58 0.95 -14.83 -20.34
N VAL A 59 1.61 -14.42 -19.26
CA VAL A 59 1.02 -14.21 -17.94
C VAL A 59 0.88 -12.71 -17.69
N ASN A 60 -0.35 -12.29 -17.35
CA ASN A 60 -0.67 -10.94 -16.89
C ASN A 60 -1.28 -11.03 -15.50
N ILE A 61 -0.70 -10.31 -14.53
CA ILE A 61 -1.32 -10.14 -13.21
C ILE A 61 -2.12 -8.85 -13.27
N ASN A 62 -3.45 -8.95 -13.12
CA ASN A 62 -4.32 -7.79 -13.27
C ASN A 62 -4.17 -6.82 -12.09
N THR A 63 -4.19 -7.37 -10.88
CA THR A 63 -4.19 -6.60 -9.62
C THR A 63 -3.42 -7.35 -8.54
N VAL A 64 -2.71 -6.60 -7.71
CA VAL A 64 -2.07 -7.09 -6.48
C VAL A 64 -2.34 -6.09 -5.38
N GLU A 65 -3.23 -6.46 -4.45
CA GLU A 65 -3.41 -5.74 -3.19
C GLU A 65 -2.46 -6.33 -2.14
N VAL A 66 -1.68 -5.47 -1.50
CA VAL A 66 -0.68 -5.89 -0.51
C VAL A 66 -0.73 -4.97 0.71
N MET A 67 -0.78 -5.56 1.89
CA MET A 67 -0.78 -4.84 3.17
C MET A 67 0.29 -5.42 4.09
N PRO A 68 0.87 -4.63 5.00
CA PRO A 68 1.66 -5.21 6.08
C PRO A 68 0.74 -6.04 6.98
N VAL A 69 1.27 -7.10 7.59
CA VAL A 69 0.49 -8.04 8.42
C VAL A 69 -0.23 -7.33 9.58
N CYS A 70 0.30 -6.20 10.06
CA CYS A 70 -0.34 -5.41 11.12
C CYS A 70 -1.55 -4.59 10.66
N GLN A 71 -1.89 -4.56 9.36
CA GLN A 71 -3.05 -3.86 8.82
C GLN A 71 -4.13 -4.83 8.34
N SER A 72 -5.37 -4.60 8.77
CA SER A 72 -6.55 -5.33 8.34
C SER A 72 -7.77 -4.41 8.22
N CYS A 73 -8.86 -4.91 7.64
CA CYS A 73 -10.13 -4.18 7.58
C CYS A 73 -10.71 -3.94 8.98
N ALA A 74 -11.30 -2.76 9.18
CA ALA A 74 -12.03 -2.41 10.39
C ALA A 74 -13.55 -2.69 10.25
N PRO A 75 -14.30 -2.90 11.35
CA PRO A 75 -15.76 -2.93 11.32
C PRO A 75 -16.36 -1.59 10.88
N PHE A 76 -17.65 -1.61 10.49
CA PHE A 76 -18.38 -0.38 10.20
C PHE A 76 -18.54 0.50 11.44
N THR A 77 -18.25 1.79 11.30
CA THR A 77 -18.51 2.78 12.35
C THR A 77 -20.02 3.03 12.47
N ILE A 78 -20.56 2.91 13.67
CA ILE A 78 -21.98 3.18 13.97
C ILE A 78 -22.10 4.49 14.76
N HIS A 79 -22.67 5.51 14.13
CA HIS A 79 -23.06 6.74 14.80
C HIS A 79 -24.27 6.46 15.71
N ARG A 80 -24.22 6.96 16.95
CA ARG A 80 -25.31 6.85 17.93
C ARG A 80 -25.61 8.24 18.46
N GLU A 81 -26.87 8.66 18.35
CA GLU A 81 -27.37 9.85 19.02
C GLU A 81 -27.63 9.49 20.48
N GLU A 82 -27.04 10.25 21.42
CA GLU A 82 -27.41 10.13 22.83
C GLU A 82 -28.87 10.58 22.97
N SER A 83 -29.70 9.72 23.58
CA SER A 83 -31.12 9.99 23.84
C SER A 83 -31.30 10.88 25.07
#